data_AF-A0A932J606-F1
#
_entry.id   AF-A0A932J606-F1
#
_cell.length_a   1.000
_cell.length_b   1.000
_cell.length_c   1.000
_cell.angle_alpha   90.00
_cell.angle_beta   90.00
_cell.angle_gamma   90.00
#
_symmetry.space_group_name_H-M   'P 1'
#
loop_
_entity.id
_entity.type
_entity.pdbx_description
1 polymer ?
#
loop_
_entity_poly.entity_id
_entity_poly.type
_entity_poly.pdbx_seq_one_letter_code
_entity_poly.pdbx_strand_id
1 'polypeptide(L)'
;MNAVVYAYGKLRGNDGAREALHNFWKAVSDSGQQYSFKPNLWQKMWGMDFAFDMMSQMTKMMTSSYSPYQLNPFNYNPLRDILERQIDFEELERHSSTKLFLSATNVRTGKPKVFYTEQVNADIV
;
A
#
# COMPACT_ATOMS: atom_id res chain seq x y z
N MET A 1 5.00 -0.89 6.59
CA MET A 1 4.07 0.27 6.52
C MET A 1 3.61 0.85 7.88
N ASN A 2 2.67 0.24 8.62
CA ASN A 2 2.03 0.87 9.81
C ASN A 2 2.99 1.43 10.86
N ALA A 3 4.04 0.67 11.22
CA ALA A 3 5.02 1.11 12.21
C ALA A 3 5.73 2.41 11.80
N VAL A 4 6.00 2.58 10.51
CA VAL A 4 6.68 3.75 9.95
C VAL A 4 5.75 4.95 9.94
N VAL A 5 4.51 4.78 9.46
CA VAL A 5 3.47 5.84 9.49
C VAL A 5 3.20 6.29 10.92
N TYR A 6 3.11 5.35 11.86
CA TYR A 6 2.97 5.65 13.28
C TYR A 6 4.17 6.45 13.79
N ALA A 7 5.41 5.99 13.56
CA ALA A 7 6.61 6.67 14.04
C ALA A 7 6.73 8.10 13.49
N TYR A 8 6.38 8.30 12.22
CA TYR A 8 6.35 9.61 11.59
C TYR A 8 5.27 10.52 12.18
N GLY A 9 4.02 10.03 12.30
CA GLY A 9 2.95 10.81 12.93
C GLY A 9 3.23 11.11 14.41
N LYS A 10 3.93 10.21 15.10
CA LYS A 10 4.30 10.33 16.50
C LYS A 10 5.28 11.49 16.77
N LEU A 11 6.01 11.97 15.76
CA LEU A 11 6.79 13.22 15.85
C LEU A 11 5.92 14.40 16.26
N ARG A 12 4.64 14.37 15.90
CA ARG A 12 3.61 15.39 16.20
C ARG A 12 2.76 15.02 17.42
N GLY A 13 3.15 14.00 18.20
CA GLY A 13 2.43 13.52 19.38
C GLY A 13 1.47 12.35 19.10
N ASN A 14 0.69 11.98 20.12
CA ASN A 14 -0.24 10.85 20.03
C ASN A 14 -1.33 11.05 18.97
N ASP A 15 -1.87 12.27 18.90
CA ASP A 15 -2.95 12.58 17.95
C ASP A 15 -2.41 12.62 16.52
N GLY A 16 -1.19 13.16 16.32
CA GLY A 16 -0.50 13.11 15.02
C GLY A 16 -0.27 11.68 14.53
N ALA A 17 0.02 10.72 15.42
CA ALA A 17 0.14 9.31 15.05
C ALA A 17 -1.19 8.71 14.58
N ARG A 18 -2.31 9.05 15.25
CA ARG A 18 -3.65 8.59 14.86
C ARG A 18 -4.06 9.18 13.52
N GLU A 19 -3.84 10.48 13.34
CA GLU A 19 -4.16 11.20 12.11
C GLU A 19 -3.35 10.66 10.92
N ALA A 20 -2.03 10.48 11.09
CA ALA A 20 -1.17 9.94 10.04
C ALA A 20 -1.62 8.54 9.60
N LEU A 21 -1.96 7.66 10.56
CA LEU A 21 -2.49 6.32 10.25
C LEU A 21 -3.84 6.40 9.53
N HIS A 22 -4.75 7.27 9.99
CA HIS A 22 -6.04 7.47 9.34
C HIS A 22 -5.86 7.93 7.88
N ASN A 23 -5.05 8.97 7.67
CA ASN A 23 -4.82 9.57 6.35
C ASN A 23 -4.15 8.59 5.40
N PHE A 24 -3.15 7.82 5.88
CA PHE A 24 -2.52 6.77 5.11
C PHE A 24 -3.53 5.71 4.64
N TRP A 25 -4.32 5.14 5.55
CA TRP A 25 -5.29 4.11 5.19
C TRP A 25 -6.44 4.65 4.32
N LYS A 26 -6.83 5.91 4.53
CA LYS A 26 -7.79 6.60 3.67
C LYS A 26 -7.24 6.74 2.25
N ALA A 27 -5.98 7.15 2.09
CA ALA A 27 -5.31 7.25 0.78
C ALA A 27 -5.18 5.89 0.09
N VAL A 28 -4.85 4.81 0.83
CA VAL A 28 -4.83 3.44 0.30
C VAL A 28 -6.22 3.00 -0.16
N SER A 29 -7.26 3.29 0.65
CA SER A 29 -8.65 2.97 0.30
C SER A 29 -9.10 3.71 -0.97
N ASP A 30 -8.85 5.01 -1.04
CA ASP A 30 -9.22 5.85 -2.19
C ASP A 30 -8.47 5.44 -3.46
N SER A 31 -7.19 5.09 -3.34
CA SER A 31 -6.42 4.51 -4.44
C SER A 31 -6.96 3.13 -4.84
N GLY A 32 -7.43 2.30 -3.91
CA GLY A 32 -8.04 1.00 -4.22
C GLY A 32 -9.36 1.11 -4.99
N GLN A 33 -10.14 2.18 -4.79
CA GLN A 33 -11.42 2.37 -5.47
C GLN A 33 -11.29 2.48 -6.99
N GLN A 34 -10.17 3.01 -7.50
CA GLN A 34 -9.92 3.11 -8.94
C GLN A 34 -9.83 1.72 -9.62
N TYR A 35 -9.54 0.67 -8.84
CA TYR A 35 -9.46 -0.73 -9.29
C TYR A 35 -10.72 -1.53 -8.92
N SER A 36 -11.74 -0.90 -8.32
CA SER A 36 -12.97 -1.57 -7.95
C SER A 36 -13.93 -1.63 -9.14
N PHE A 37 -13.96 -2.77 -9.82
CA PHE A 37 -14.95 -3.06 -10.88
C PHE A 37 -16.31 -3.45 -10.28
N LYS A 38 -16.88 -2.62 -9.41
CA LYS A 38 -18.22 -2.84 -8.88
C LYS A 38 -19.22 -1.94 -9.61
N PRO A 39 -20.30 -2.48 -10.18
CA PRO A 39 -21.34 -1.66 -10.79
C PRO A 39 -21.98 -0.78 -9.73
N ASN A 40 -22.18 0.50 -10.05
CA ASN A 40 -22.92 1.42 -9.19
C ASN A 40 -24.43 1.07 -9.19
N LEU A 41 -25.18 1.65 -8.25
CA LEU A 41 -26.58 1.30 -8.03
C LEU A 41 -27.46 1.52 -9.28
N TRP A 42 -27.16 2.57 -10.06
CA TRP A 42 -27.80 2.83 -11.35
C TRP A 42 -27.50 1.73 -12.37
N GLN A 43 -26.24 1.34 -12.55
CA GLN A 43 -25.83 0.28 -13.49
C GLN A 43 -26.48 -1.07 -13.15
N LYS A 44 -26.65 -1.39 -11.87
CA LYS A 44 -27.41 -2.57 -11.44
C LYS A 44 -28.89 -2.47 -11.80
N MET A 45 -29.51 -1.31 -11.59
CA MET A 45 -30.94 -1.07 -11.90
C MET A 45 -31.24 -1.26 -13.39
N TRP A 46 -30.29 -0.94 -14.27
CA TRP A 46 -30.40 -1.10 -15.72
C TRP A 46 -29.89 -2.45 -16.25
N GLY A 47 -29.63 -3.44 -15.39
CA GLY A 47 -29.20 -4.80 -15.81
C GLY A 47 -27.81 -4.86 -16.45
N MET A 48 -26.94 -3.87 -16.18
CA MET A 48 -25.55 -3.86 -16.65
C MET A 48 -24.61 -4.68 -15.75
N ASP A 49 -25.15 -5.39 -14.76
CA ASP A 49 -24.44 -6.25 -13.82
C ASP A 49 -23.82 -7.48 -14.49
N PHE A 50 -24.47 -8.03 -15.51
CA PHE A 50 -23.95 -9.17 -16.28
C PHE A 50 -22.57 -8.91 -16.90
N ALA A 51 -22.37 -7.72 -17.50
CA ALA A 51 -21.09 -7.35 -18.10
C ALA A 51 -19.96 -7.23 -17.06
N PHE A 52 -20.29 -6.70 -15.86
CA PHE A 52 -19.34 -6.62 -14.75
C PHE A 52 -19.00 -8.00 -14.18
N ASP A 53 -19.98 -8.88 -14.07
CA ASP A 53 -19.77 -10.22 -13.52
C ASP A 53 -18.87 -11.05 -14.45
N MET A 54 -19.08 -10.95 -15.76
CA MET A 54 -18.22 -11.55 -16.79
C MET A 54 -16.79 -10.99 -16.74
N MET A 55 -16.62 -9.67 -16.59
CA MET A 55 -15.32 -9.03 -16.43
C MET A 55 -14.58 -9.53 -15.16
N SER A 56 -15.30 -9.71 -14.06
CA SER A 56 -14.74 -10.22 -12.81
C SER A 56 -14.26 -11.67 -12.96
N GLN A 57 -15.02 -12.50 -13.68
CA GLN A 57 -14.69 -13.90 -13.94
C GLN A 57 -13.47 -14.02 -14.87
N MET A 58 -13.40 -13.21 -15.93
CA MET A 58 -12.22 -13.14 -16.80
C MET A 58 -10.98 -12.70 -16.02
N THR A 59 -11.11 -11.69 -15.16
CA THR A 59 -10.01 -11.22 -14.32
C THR A 59 -9.53 -12.32 -13.37
N LYS A 60 -10.45 -13.06 -12.72
CA LYS A 60 -10.12 -14.21 -11.88
C LYS A 60 -9.36 -15.28 -12.65
N MET A 61 -9.83 -15.68 -13.84
CA MET A 61 -9.13 -16.64 -14.70
C MET A 61 -7.72 -16.16 -15.04
N MET A 62 -7.57 -14.91 -15.49
CA MET A 62 -6.27 -14.31 -15.80
C MET A 62 -5.33 -14.33 -14.58
N THR A 63 -5.79 -13.89 -13.41
CA THR A 63 -4.96 -13.85 -12.20
C THR A 63 -4.62 -15.25 -11.64
N SER A 64 -5.41 -16.27 -11.95
CA SER A 64 -5.09 -17.66 -11.57
C SER A 64 -4.09 -18.33 -12.51
N SER A 65 -4.04 -17.89 -13.78
CA SER A 65 -3.18 -18.49 -14.81
C SER A 65 -1.83 -17.77 -14.98
N TYR A 66 -1.74 -16.50 -14.59
CA TYR A 66 -0.53 -15.70 -14.73
C TYR A 66 0.01 -15.24 -13.38
N SER A 67 1.34 -15.21 -13.25
CA SER A 67 1.96 -14.69 -12.04
C SER A 67 1.88 -13.15 -11.98
N PRO A 68 1.82 -12.55 -10.78
CA PRO A 68 1.77 -11.10 -10.60
C PRO A 68 2.90 -10.33 -11.34
N TYR A 69 4.07 -10.94 -11.50
CA TYR A 69 5.20 -10.34 -12.23
C TYR A 69 5.00 -10.30 -13.75
N GLN A 70 4.26 -11.27 -14.31
CA GLN A 70 3.92 -11.26 -15.74
C GLN A 70 2.82 -10.23 -16.04
N LEU A 71 1.94 -9.97 -15.06
CA LEU A 71 0.86 -8.99 -15.17
C LEU A 71 1.28 -7.56 -14.80
N ASN A 72 2.50 -7.36 -14.27
CA ASN A 72 3.05 -6.05 -13.92
C ASN A 72 4.38 -5.75 -14.65
N PRO A 73 4.37 -5.66 -16.00
CA PRO A 73 5.60 -5.47 -16.79
C PRO A 73 6.30 -4.13 -16.53
N PHE A 74 5.57 -3.13 -16.02
CA PHE A 74 6.11 -1.82 -15.68
C PHE A 74 6.55 -1.69 -14.21
N ASN A 75 6.44 -2.77 -13.43
CA ASN A 75 6.74 -2.78 -11.99
C ASN A 75 6.04 -1.63 -11.22
N TYR A 76 4.80 -1.34 -11.62
CA TYR A 76 4.02 -0.26 -11.02
C TYR A 76 3.68 -0.60 -9.56
N ASN A 77 3.95 0.32 -8.64
CA ASN A 77 3.71 0.17 -7.22
C ASN A 77 3.00 1.42 -6.66
N PRO A 78 1.65 1.45 -6.65
CA PRO A 78 0.89 2.60 -6.18
C PRO A 78 1.08 2.85 -4.67
N LEU A 79 1.48 1.84 -3.90
CA LEU A 79 1.75 1.99 -2.47
C LEU A 79 3.02 2.79 -2.22
N ARG A 80 4.02 2.67 -3.11
CA ARG A 80 5.26 3.46 -3.05
C ARG A 80 4.95 4.95 -3.12
N ASP A 81 4.16 5.36 -4.10
CA ASP A 81 3.76 6.77 -4.29
C ASP A 81 2.93 7.29 -3.12
N ILE A 82 2.05 6.45 -2.55
CA ILE A 82 1.28 6.82 -1.35
C ILE A 82 2.23 7.03 -0.16
N LEU A 83 3.20 6.13 0.05
CA LEU A 83 4.18 6.27 1.13
C LEU A 83 4.99 7.55 1.00
N GLU A 84 5.52 7.86 -0.19
CA GLU A 84 6.30 9.08 -0.43
C GLU A 84 5.48 10.36 -0.24
N ARG A 85 4.16 10.32 -0.47
CA ARG A 85 3.27 11.46 -0.23
C ARG A 85 2.86 11.62 1.23
N GLN A 86 2.78 10.53 1.98
CA GLN A 86 2.29 10.54 3.37
C GLN A 86 3.41 10.68 4.40
N ILE A 87 4.65 10.35 4.04
CA ILE A 87 5.79 10.27 4.96
C ILE A 87 6.95 11.06 4.39
N ASP A 88 7.41 12.07 5.15
CA ASP A 88 8.74 12.64 4.95
C ASP A 88 9.76 11.75 5.67
N PHE A 89 10.42 10.89 4.89
CA PHE A 89 11.42 9.95 5.41
C PHE A 89 12.67 10.64 5.94
N GLU A 90 13.03 11.81 5.42
CA GLU A 90 14.16 12.57 5.94
C GLU A 90 13.82 13.21 7.30
N GLU A 91 12.60 13.73 7.46
CA GLU A 91 12.13 14.21 8.75
C GLU A 91 12.10 13.07 9.79
N LEU A 92 11.61 11.89 9.37
CA LEU A 92 11.60 10.69 10.21
C LEU A 92 13.00 10.29 10.64
N GLU A 93 13.97 10.23 9.73
CA GLU A 93 15.36 9.89 10.08
C GLU A 93 15.95 10.87 11.10
N ARG A 94 15.76 12.19 10.90
CA ARG A 94 16.38 13.23 11.74
C ARG A 94 15.77 13.35 13.14
N HIS A 95 14.46 13.11 13.28
CA HIS A 95 13.73 13.49 14.49
C HIS A 95 13.04 12.31 15.19
N SER A 96 13.14 11.09 14.68
CA SER A 96 12.43 9.96 15.28
C SER A 96 12.88 9.70 16.72
N SER A 97 11.94 9.89 17.64
CA SER A 97 12.05 9.38 19.01
C SER A 97 11.70 7.89 19.12
N THR A 98 11.22 7.29 18.03
CA THR A 98 10.73 5.89 17.97
C THR A 98 11.72 5.04 17.19
N LYS A 99 12.35 4.06 17.86
CA LYS A 99 13.28 3.14 17.19
C LYS A 99 12.51 2.14 16.34
N LEU A 100 12.76 2.13 15.03
CA LEU A 100 12.22 1.17 14.07
C LEU A 100 13.21 0.04 13.80
N PHE A 101 12.66 -1.19 13.74
CA PHE A 101 13.38 -2.41 13.37
C PHE A 101 12.50 -3.18 12.37
N LEU A 102 12.72 -2.97 11.08
CA LEU A 102 11.93 -3.59 10.02
C LEU A 102 12.63 -4.84 9.52
N SER A 103 11.98 -6.01 9.64
CA SER A 103 12.53 -7.25 9.10
C SER A 103 11.93 -7.54 7.73
N ALA A 104 12.78 -7.76 6.73
CA ALA A 104 12.38 -8.27 5.42
C ALA A 104 13.17 -9.54 5.09
N THR A 105 12.50 -10.49 4.44
CA THR A 105 13.13 -11.75 4.02
C THR A 105 13.65 -11.61 2.60
N ASN A 106 14.93 -11.93 2.37
CA ASN A 106 15.44 -12.04 1.02
C ASN A 106 14.85 -13.28 0.34
N VAL A 107 14.01 -13.09 -0.68
CA VAL A 107 13.29 -14.18 -1.36
C VAL A 107 14.23 -15.21 -2.00
N ARG A 108 15.42 -14.81 -2.48
CA ARG A 108 16.38 -15.71 -3.13
C ARG A 108 17.13 -16.60 -2.15
N THR A 109 17.44 -16.09 -0.96
CA THR A 109 18.30 -16.78 0.03
C THR A 109 17.56 -17.27 1.27
N GLY A 110 16.32 -16.82 1.49
CA GLY A 110 15.52 -17.10 2.68
C GLY A 110 16.02 -16.43 3.97
N LYS A 111 17.10 -15.64 3.91
CA LYS A 111 17.69 -15.01 5.10
C LYS A 111 16.95 -13.73 5.48
N PRO A 112 16.72 -13.46 6.78
CA PRO A 112 16.18 -12.19 7.23
C PRO A 112 17.23 -11.09 7.13
N LYS A 113 16.80 -9.88 6.81
CA LYS A 113 17.57 -8.65 6.95
C LYS A 113 16.74 -7.67 7.77
N VAL A 114 17.37 -7.11 8.81
CA VAL A 114 16.77 -6.06 9.63
C VAL A 114 17.27 -4.71 9.13
N PHE A 115 16.34 -3.80 8.92
CA PHE A 115 16.58 -2.40 8.58
C PHE A 115 16.23 -1.54 9.79
N TYR A 116 17.12 -0.60 10.09
CA TYR A 116 16.96 0.35 11.19
C TYR A 116 16.40 1.67 10.67
N THR A 117 16.14 2.61 11.58
CA THR A 117 15.37 3.84 11.31
C THR A 117 16.00 4.67 10.20
N GLU A 118 17.32 4.82 10.23
CA GLU A 118 18.17 5.52 9.27
C GLU A 118 18.20 4.89 7.87
N GLN A 119 17.71 3.65 7.74
CA GLN A 119 17.62 2.97 6.45
C GLN A 119 16.21 3.01 5.87
N VAL A 120 15.20 3.46 6.63
CA VAL A 120 13.79 3.35 6.22
C VAL A 120 13.48 4.33 5.09
N ASN A 121 12.97 3.79 3.97
CA ASN A 121 12.44 4.55 2.84
C ASN A 121 11.27 3.77 2.19
N ALA A 122 10.64 4.34 1.17
CA ALA A 122 9.47 3.73 0.52
C ALA A 122 9.74 2.35 -0.10
N ASP A 123 10.99 2.02 -0.47
CA ASP A 123 11.36 0.73 -1.06
C ASP A 123 11.60 -0.38 -0.02
N ILE A 124 11.74 -0.01 1.26
CA ILE A 124 12.00 -0.94 2.37
C ILE A 124 10.71 -1.35 3.11
N VAL A 125 9.61 -0.62 2.90
CA VAL A 125 8.44 -0.57 3.83
C VAL A 125 7.19 -1.26 3.33
#